data_AF-A0A4Q3TSW4-F1
#
_entry.id   AF-A0A4Q3TSW4-F1
#
_cell.length_a   1.000
_cell.length_b   1.000
_cell.length_c   1.000
_cell.angle_alpha   90.00
_cell.angle_beta   90.00
_cell.angle_gamma   90.00
#
_symmetry.space_group_name_H-M   'P 1'
#
loop_
_entity.id
_entity.type
_entity.pdbx_description
1 polymer ?
#
loop_
_entity_poly.entity_id
_entity_poly.type
_entity_poly.pdbx_seq_one_letter_code
_entity_poly.pdbx_strand_id
1 'polypeptide(L)'
;MKRAFTLIELLVVIAIIAILSAVLFPVFVAAKGAAYQMVAVSNLRQVNQASLMYVADADETFMPALGADEKGQWAWFGRATWKGIDESAGLLLPYEGKRKITDPIVAKTKDYMGDHSGFGYNWGYIGSDLHISGQYYEYPYCLRPARLSELAHPSTTLTFASSNYYAARWEGGDGQDYDFGFVDPIGSRPN
;
A
#
# COMPACT_ATOMS: atom_id res chain seq x y z
N MET A 1 -26.48 -52.61 -22.64
CA MET A 1 -25.55 -52.17 -23.70
C MET A 1 -24.81 -50.93 -23.21
N LYS A 2 -23.48 -50.98 -23.06
CA LYS A 2 -22.69 -49.78 -22.72
C LYS A 2 -22.35 -49.07 -24.03
N ARG A 3 -22.73 -47.79 -24.17
CA ARG A 3 -22.30 -46.96 -25.31
C ARG A 3 -20.80 -46.71 -25.18
N ALA A 4 -20.02 -47.11 -26.18
CA ALA A 4 -18.60 -46.79 -26.26
C ALA A 4 -18.44 -45.37 -26.78
N PHE A 5 -17.64 -44.56 -26.09
CA PHE A 5 -17.32 -43.19 -26.48
C PHE A 5 -16.31 -43.22 -27.62
N THR A 6 -16.53 -42.45 -28.68
CA THR A 6 -15.65 -42.43 -29.84
C THR A 6 -14.52 -41.40 -29.68
N LEU A 7 -13.39 -41.63 -30.33
CA LEU A 7 -12.26 -40.71 -30.34
C LEU A 7 -12.63 -39.34 -30.94
N ILE A 8 -13.55 -39.31 -31.91
CA ILE A 8 -14.01 -38.08 -32.55
C ILE A 8 -14.85 -37.25 -31.57
N GLU A 9 -15.73 -37.88 -30.79
CA GLU A 9 -16.50 -37.18 -29.76
C GLU A 9 -15.58 -36.54 -28.72
N LEU A 10 -14.51 -37.23 -28.31
CA LEU A 10 -13.52 -36.66 -27.40
C LEU A 10 -12.76 -35.49 -28.04
N LEU A 11 -12.35 -35.63 -29.31
CA LEU A 11 -11.61 -34.62 -30.05
C LEU A 11 -12.40 -33.31 -30.22
N VAL A 12 -13.69 -33.41 -30.56
CA VAL A 12 -14.56 -32.23 -30.71
C VAL A 12 -14.75 -31.52 -29.38
N VAL A 13 -14.91 -32.26 -28.28
CA VAL A 13 -15.07 -31.67 -26.94
C VAL A 13 -13.83 -30.89 -26.52
N ILE A 14 -12.62 -31.46 -26.69
CA ILE A 14 -11.39 -30.75 -26.34
C ILE A 14 -11.16 -29.53 -27.25
N ALA A 15 -11.53 -29.61 -28.53
CA ALA A 15 -11.43 -28.48 -29.46
C ALA A 15 -12.34 -27.32 -29.03
N ILE A 16 -13.58 -27.61 -28.62
CA ILE A 16 -14.51 -26.60 -28.11
C ILE A 16 -13.97 -25.99 -26.80
N ILE A 17 -13.50 -26.83 -25.86
CA ILE A 17 -12.91 -26.35 -24.59
C ILE A 17 -11.69 -25.45 -24.86
N ALA A 18 -10.83 -25.81 -25.82
CA ALA A 18 -9.66 -25.02 -26.19
C ALA A 18 -10.05 -23.64 -26.72
N ILE A 19 -11.03 -23.56 -27.63
CA ILE A 19 -11.53 -22.29 -28.18
C ILE A 19 -12.12 -21.41 -27.07
N LEU A 20 -12.98 -21.99 -26.21
CA LEU A 20 -13.57 -21.25 -25.09
C LEU A 20 -12.51 -20.74 -24.12
N SER A 21 -11.53 -21.60 -23.77
CA SER A 21 -10.47 -21.25 -22.83
C SER A 21 -9.52 -20.18 -23.38
N ALA A 22 -9.26 -20.19 -24.69
CA ALA A 22 -8.41 -19.20 -25.36
C ALA A 22 -8.96 -17.77 -25.25
N VAL A 23 -10.29 -17.59 -25.25
CA VAL A 23 -10.94 -16.28 -25.06
C VAL A 23 -11.15 -15.98 -23.59
N LEU A 24 -11.53 -16.98 -22.79
CA LEU A 24 -11.87 -16.79 -21.38
C LEU A 24 -10.65 -16.42 -20.52
N PHE A 25 -9.50 -17.05 -20.74
CA PHE A 25 -8.31 -16.84 -19.92
C PHE A 25 -7.78 -15.39 -19.93
N PRO A 26 -7.54 -14.74 -21.09
CA PRO A 26 -7.05 -13.35 -21.10
C PRO A 26 -8.05 -12.37 -20.48
N VAL A 27 -9.36 -12.57 -20.72
CA VAL A 27 -10.42 -11.75 -20.12
C VAL A 27 -10.44 -11.92 -18.60
N PHE A 28 -10.33 -13.16 -18.12
CA PHE A 28 -10.30 -13.45 -16.68
C PHE A 28 -9.09 -12.81 -15.98
N VAL A 29 -7.91 -12.86 -16.60
CA VAL A 29 -6.70 -12.22 -16.06
C VAL A 29 -6.87 -10.70 -15.96
N ALA A 30 -7.38 -10.06 -17.02
CA ALA A 30 -7.65 -8.62 -17.02
C ALA A 30 -8.70 -8.23 -15.95
N ALA A 31 -9.81 -8.96 -15.88
CA ALA A 31 -10.86 -8.72 -14.89
C ALA A 31 -10.34 -8.88 -13.45
N LYS A 32 -9.50 -9.88 -13.20
CA LYS A 32 -8.86 -10.10 -11.90
C LYS A 32 -7.91 -8.96 -11.54
N GLY A 33 -7.13 -8.45 -12.50
CA GLY A 33 -6.26 -7.29 -12.31
C GLY A 33 -7.05 -6.04 -11.91
N ALA A 34 -8.12 -5.73 -12.65
CA ALA A 34 -9.02 -4.62 -12.33
C ALA A 34 -9.67 -4.78 -10.94
N ALA A 35 -10.09 -6.00 -10.58
CA ALA A 35 -10.63 -6.27 -9.25
C ALA A 35 -9.62 -5.98 -8.14
N TYR A 36 -8.36 -6.37 -8.30
CA TYR A 36 -7.33 -6.05 -7.32
C TYR A 36 -7.04 -4.56 -7.21
N GLN A 37 -7.04 -3.83 -8.33
CA GLN A 37 -6.88 -2.38 -8.32
C GLN A 37 -8.01 -1.68 -7.56
N MET A 38 -9.26 -2.06 -7.81
CA MET A 38 -10.41 -1.51 -7.09
C MET A 38 -10.29 -1.76 -5.58
N VAL A 39 -9.86 -2.96 -5.18
CA VAL A 39 -9.62 -3.27 -3.77
C VAL A 39 -8.46 -2.46 -3.19
N ALA A 40 -7.35 -2.32 -3.91
CA ALA A 40 -6.20 -1.52 -3.48
C ALA A 40 -6.58 -0.05 -3.23
N VAL A 41 -7.30 0.58 -4.16
CA VAL A 41 -7.80 1.95 -4.01
C VAL A 41 -8.77 2.06 -2.83
N SER A 42 -9.69 1.10 -2.67
CA SER A 42 -10.61 1.10 -1.54
C SER A 42 -9.89 0.92 -0.20
N ASN A 43 -8.84 0.11 -0.15
CA ASN A 43 -8.04 -0.12 1.04
C ASN A 43 -7.19 1.11 1.38
N LEU A 44 -6.59 1.76 0.38
CA LEU A 44 -5.83 2.98 0.56
C LEU A 44 -6.70 4.12 1.12
N ARG A 45 -7.95 4.25 0.64
CA ARG A 45 -8.92 5.18 1.23
C ARG A 45 -9.22 4.87 2.69
N GLN A 46 -9.37 3.60 3.05
CA GLN A 46 -9.63 3.19 4.44
C GLN A 46 -8.43 3.45 5.35
N VAL A 47 -7.19 3.17 4.91
CA VAL A 47 -5.97 3.50 5.67
C VAL A 47 -5.82 5.01 5.84
N ASN A 48 -6.07 5.78 4.78
CA ASN A 48 -6.03 7.25 4.87
C ASN A 48 -7.09 7.79 5.84
N GLN A 49 -8.30 7.21 5.83
CA GLN A 49 -9.35 7.56 6.79
C GLN A 49 -8.94 7.23 8.24
N ALA A 50 -8.35 6.04 8.47
CA ALA A 50 -7.79 5.66 9.77
C ALA A 50 -6.72 6.66 10.23
N SER A 51 -5.86 7.12 9.33
CA SER A 51 -4.87 8.15 9.61
C SER A 51 -5.48 9.49 9.99
N LEU A 52 -6.56 9.92 9.32
CA LEU A 52 -7.24 11.16 9.69
C LEU A 52 -7.94 11.05 11.05
N MET A 53 -8.45 9.87 11.41
CA MET A 53 -8.99 9.62 12.75
C MET A 53 -7.89 9.69 13.81
N TYR A 54 -6.72 9.09 13.55
CA TYR A 54 -5.54 9.23 14.41
C TYR A 54 -5.16 10.71 14.60
N VAL A 55 -5.06 11.48 13.51
CA VAL A 55 -4.69 12.90 13.54
C VAL A 55 -5.66 13.71 14.40
N ALA A 56 -6.96 13.39 14.35
CA ALA A 56 -7.96 14.05 15.18
C ALA A 56 -7.76 13.78 16.68
N ASP A 57 -7.34 12.56 17.04
CA ASP A 57 -7.07 12.16 18.43
C ASP A 57 -5.68 12.61 18.93
N ALA A 58 -4.76 12.91 18.02
CA ALA A 58 -3.36 13.28 18.29
C ALA A 58 -3.08 14.79 18.17
N ASP A 59 -4.05 15.65 18.52
CA ASP A 59 -3.92 17.11 18.46
C ASP A 59 -3.41 17.63 17.09
N GLU A 60 -4.07 17.18 16.01
CA GLU A 60 -3.73 17.47 14.62
C GLU A 60 -2.36 16.97 14.15
N THR A 61 -1.67 16.16 14.94
CA THR A 61 -0.32 15.70 14.63
C THR A 61 -0.37 14.36 13.89
N PHE A 62 0.29 14.30 12.73
CA PHE A 62 0.41 13.07 12.00
C PHE A 62 1.31 12.06 12.72
N MET A 63 1.20 10.80 12.32
CA MET A 63 2.01 9.74 12.90
C MET A 63 3.50 9.97 12.59
N PRO A 64 4.40 9.67 13.53
CA PRO A 64 5.81 9.67 13.22
C PRO A 64 6.16 8.59 12.22
N ALA A 65 7.10 8.95 11.36
CA ALA A 65 7.69 8.08 10.36
C ALA A 65 8.34 6.85 11.00
N LEU A 66 9.05 7.08 12.10
CA LEU A 66 9.65 6.06 12.96
C LEU A 66 9.83 6.66 14.35
N GLY A 67 9.40 5.95 15.38
CA GLY A 67 9.72 6.23 16.77
C GLY A 67 10.54 5.09 17.35
N ALA A 68 11.19 5.32 18.49
CA ALA A 68 11.94 4.27 19.16
C ALA A 68 12.01 4.52 20.66
N ASP A 69 11.91 3.44 21.42
CA ASP A 69 11.98 3.43 22.88
C ASP A 69 12.73 2.18 23.37
N GLU A 70 12.72 1.94 24.68
CA GLU A 70 13.39 0.79 25.33
C GLU A 70 12.91 -0.59 24.81
N LYS A 71 11.73 -0.68 24.19
CA LYS A 71 11.17 -1.92 23.65
C LYS A 71 11.33 -2.03 22.13
N GLY A 72 12.04 -1.10 21.48
CA GLY A 72 12.39 -1.15 20.06
C GLY A 72 11.81 -0.01 19.23
N GLN A 73 11.93 -0.14 17.91
CA GLN A 73 11.41 0.82 16.95
C GLN A 73 9.93 0.57 16.67
N TRP A 74 9.15 1.62 16.51
CA TRP A 74 7.73 1.55 16.21
C TRP A 74 7.35 2.53 15.10
N ALA A 75 6.34 2.16 14.33
CA ALA A 75 5.83 2.94 13.22
C ALA A 75 4.31 2.73 13.14
N TRP A 76 3.70 3.34 12.13
CA TRP A 76 2.26 3.27 11.92
C TRP A 76 1.71 1.84 11.75
N PHE A 77 2.52 0.94 11.20
CA PHE A 77 2.14 -0.44 10.87
C PHE A 77 2.46 -1.49 11.96
N GLY A 78 3.18 -1.10 13.01
CA GLY A 78 3.62 -2.02 14.05
C GLY A 78 4.93 -1.64 14.74
N ARG A 79 5.41 -2.55 15.59
CA ARG A 79 6.66 -2.40 16.34
C ARG A 79 7.67 -3.45 15.93
N ALA A 80 8.88 -3.02 15.59
CA ALA A 80 10.00 -3.91 15.33
C ALA A 80 10.55 -4.49 16.63
N THR A 81 10.53 -5.82 16.70
CA THR A 81 11.08 -6.62 17.79
C THR A 81 12.16 -7.54 17.24
N TRP A 82 12.94 -8.15 18.14
CA TRP A 82 13.93 -9.17 17.78
C TRP A 82 13.31 -10.44 17.14
N LYS A 83 11.98 -10.64 17.26
CA LYS A 83 11.24 -11.75 16.64
C LYS A 83 10.59 -11.38 15.30
N GLY A 84 10.64 -10.12 14.88
CA GLY A 84 9.89 -9.58 13.74
C GLY A 84 8.99 -8.41 14.15
N ILE A 85 7.99 -8.09 13.33
CA ILE A 85 7.07 -6.98 13.60
C ILE A 85 5.88 -7.46 14.43
N ASP A 86 5.67 -6.79 15.56
CA ASP A 86 4.44 -6.85 16.33
C ASP A 86 3.44 -5.84 15.76
N GLU A 87 2.55 -6.32 14.88
CA GLU A 87 1.51 -5.50 14.26
C GLU A 87 0.47 -5.00 15.28
N SER A 88 0.32 -5.68 16.42
CA SER A 88 -0.65 -5.30 17.45
C SER A 88 -0.33 -3.95 18.10
N ALA A 89 0.93 -3.52 17.99
CA ALA A 89 1.42 -2.25 18.47
C ALA A 89 1.45 -1.14 17.39
N GLY A 90 0.79 -1.35 16.24
CA GLY A 90 0.69 -0.35 15.18
C GLY A 90 -0.22 0.82 15.54
N LEU A 91 0.20 2.05 15.22
CA LEU A 91 -0.55 3.25 15.58
C LEU A 91 -1.92 3.34 14.88
N LEU A 92 -2.03 2.80 13.66
CA LEU A 92 -3.31 2.81 12.93
C LEU A 92 -4.22 1.65 13.28
N LEU A 93 -3.71 0.57 13.87
CA LEU A 93 -4.51 -0.62 14.11
C LEU A 93 -5.82 -0.35 14.90
N PRO A 94 -5.85 0.52 15.94
CA PRO A 94 -7.09 0.88 16.62
C PRO A 94 -8.16 1.51 15.72
N TYR A 95 -7.71 2.18 14.64
CA TYR A 95 -8.55 2.92 13.69
C TYR A 95 -8.89 2.08 12.43
N GLU A 96 -8.11 1.04 12.13
CA GLU A 96 -8.36 0.10 11.03
C GLU A 96 -9.42 -0.97 11.38
N GLY A 97 -9.76 -1.12 12.66
CA GLY A 97 -10.78 -2.03 13.16
C GLY A 97 -10.24 -3.43 13.49
N LYS A 98 -10.96 -4.49 13.12
CA LYS A 98 -10.63 -5.87 13.55
C LYS A 98 -9.47 -6.52 12.77
N ARG A 99 -8.99 -5.89 11.70
CA ARG A 99 -7.94 -6.46 10.84
C ARG A 99 -7.16 -5.34 10.17
N LYS A 100 -5.85 -5.56 10.06
CA LYS A 100 -4.95 -4.75 9.27
C LYS A 100 -5.38 -4.65 7.81
N ILE A 101 -5.36 -3.43 7.28
CA ILE A 101 -5.69 -3.17 5.88
C ILE A 101 -4.42 -3.37 5.04
N THR A 102 -4.55 -4.07 3.92
CA THR A 102 -3.40 -4.48 3.08
C THR A 102 -3.67 -4.25 1.60
N ASP A 103 -2.66 -3.85 0.84
CA ASP A 103 -2.67 -3.81 -0.62
C ASP A 103 -2.56 -5.25 -1.17
N PRO A 104 -3.57 -5.76 -1.90
CA PRO A 104 -3.58 -7.13 -2.42
C PRO A 104 -2.55 -7.38 -3.53
N ILE A 105 -2.00 -6.32 -4.13
CA ILE A 105 -1.00 -6.33 -5.20
C ILE A 105 0.39 -6.31 -4.57
N VAL A 106 0.64 -5.36 -3.67
CA VAL A 106 2.00 -5.05 -3.21
C VAL A 106 2.43 -5.81 -1.96
N ALA A 107 1.49 -6.17 -1.07
CA ALA A 107 1.79 -6.85 0.21
C ALA A 107 2.37 -8.28 0.06
N LYS A 108 2.54 -8.78 -1.18
CA LYS A 108 3.16 -10.07 -1.48
C LYS A 108 4.67 -9.99 -1.75
N THR A 109 5.25 -8.80 -1.64
CA THR A 109 6.65 -8.54 -1.97
C THR A 109 7.56 -8.59 -0.73
N LYS A 110 8.88 -8.62 -0.93
CA LYS A 110 9.87 -8.80 0.15
C LYS A 110 9.82 -7.60 1.11
N ASP A 111 9.49 -7.86 2.37
CA ASP A 111 9.28 -6.79 3.35
C ASP A 111 10.59 -6.07 3.72
N TYR A 112 10.60 -4.74 3.64
CA TYR A 112 11.62 -3.91 4.28
C TYR A 112 11.00 -3.42 5.61
N MET A 113 11.47 -3.96 6.74
CA MET A 113 10.90 -3.76 8.08
C MET A 113 9.51 -4.36 8.32
N GLY A 114 9.05 -5.36 7.54
CA GLY A 114 7.92 -6.22 7.93
C GLY A 114 6.56 -5.50 8.10
N ASP A 115 6.32 -4.44 7.33
CA ASP A 115 5.06 -3.69 7.44
C ASP A 115 3.86 -4.47 6.88
N HIS A 116 4.07 -5.49 6.04
CA HIS A 116 3.07 -6.42 5.48
C HIS A 116 1.80 -5.79 4.90
N SER A 117 1.79 -4.47 4.75
CA SER A 117 0.63 -3.67 4.40
C SER A 117 0.61 -3.39 2.91
N GLY A 118 1.78 -3.33 2.27
CA GLY A 118 1.90 -2.90 0.87
C GLY A 118 1.53 -1.43 0.65
N PHE A 119 1.50 -0.63 1.72
CA PHE A 119 1.37 0.82 1.65
C PHE A 119 2.65 1.51 2.13
N GLY A 120 3.01 2.58 1.45
CA GLY A 120 4.04 3.51 1.86
C GLY A 120 3.40 4.73 2.51
N TYR A 121 4.04 5.23 3.56
CA TYR A 121 3.65 6.45 4.25
C TYR A 121 4.60 7.58 3.86
N ASN A 122 4.06 8.80 3.73
CA ASN A 122 4.85 9.99 3.42
C ASN A 122 5.79 10.34 4.58
N TRP A 123 6.97 9.76 4.53
CA TRP A 123 7.92 9.75 5.62
C TRP A 123 8.67 11.08 5.75
N GLY A 124 9.09 11.66 4.64
CA GLY A 124 9.97 12.84 4.61
C GLY A 124 9.29 14.17 4.88
N TYR A 125 8.02 14.30 4.50
CA TYR A 125 7.27 15.55 4.63
C TYR A 125 6.24 15.51 5.76
N ILE A 126 5.52 14.40 5.94
CA ILE A 126 4.46 14.28 6.96
C ILE A 126 4.98 13.59 8.22
N GLY A 127 5.63 12.44 8.07
CA GLY A 127 6.11 11.64 9.20
C GLY A 127 7.30 12.24 9.94
N SER A 128 7.96 13.26 9.37
CA SER A 128 9.21 13.79 9.88
C SER A 128 9.49 15.24 9.44
N ASP A 129 10.52 15.80 10.04
CA ASP A 129 11.13 17.08 9.69
C ASP A 129 12.28 16.93 8.68
N LEU A 130 12.47 15.76 8.04
CA LEU A 130 13.60 15.51 7.13
C LEU A 130 13.70 16.58 6.05
N HIS A 131 12.57 17.00 5.48
CA HIS A 131 12.53 18.02 4.43
C HIS A 131 13.04 19.40 4.88
N ILE A 132 13.14 19.64 6.19
CA ILE A 132 13.68 20.88 6.81
C ILE A 132 15.09 20.64 7.31
N SER A 133 15.31 19.58 8.09
CA SER A 133 16.56 19.32 8.78
C SER A 133 17.63 18.74 7.87
N GLY A 134 17.24 18.00 6.83
CA GLY A 134 18.13 17.17 6.00
C GLY A 134 18.81 16.04 6.77
N GLN A 135 18.44 15.83 8.04
CA GLN A 135 19.11 14.90 8.93
C GLN A 135 18.43 13.53 8.91
N TYR A 136 19.02 12.61 8.13
CA TYR A 136 18.53 11.23 8.01
C TYR A 136 19.16 10.26 9.01
N TYR A 137 20.34 10.58 9.57
CA TYR A 137 21.19 9.59 10.27
C TYR A 137 21.24 9.74 11.79
N GLU A 138 20.70 10.84 12.34
CA GLU A 138 20.72 11.09 13.78
C GLU A 138 19.47 10.50 14.45
N TYR A 139 19.71 9.70 15.47
CA TYR A 139 18.65 9.11 16.28
C TYR A 139 18.18 10.10 17.37
N PRO A 140 16.86 10.21 17.66
CA PRO A 140 15.77 9.47 17.02
C PRO A 140 15.47 10.04 15.64
N TYR A 141 15.46 9.15 14.64
CA TYR A 141 15.08 9.48 13.27
C TYR A 141 13.72 10.19 13.30
N CYS A 142 13.56 11.30 12.56
CA CYS A 142 12.28 12.00 12.41
C CYS A 142 11.76 12.67 13.69
N LEU A 143 12.35 13.80 14.06
CA LEU A 143 12.14 14.44 15.36
C LEU A 143 10.77 15.10 15.51
N ARG A 144 10.09 15.41 14.40
CA ARG A 144 8.85 16.18 14.41
C ARG A 144 7.95 15.83 13.21
N PRO A 145 6.88 15.05 13.42
CA PRO A 145 5.84 14.87 12.43
C PRO A 145 5.10 16.18 12.16
N ALA A 146 4.63 16.37 10.94
CA ALA A 146 3.86 17.52 10.56
C ALA A 146 2.52 17.55 11.29
N ARG A 147 2.01 18.76 11.54
CA ARG A 147 0.61 18.98 11.92
C ARG A 147 -0.25 19.25 10.68
N LEU A 148 -1.53 18.91 10.73
CA LEU A 148 -2.46 19.21 9.65
C LEU A 148 -2.50 20.71 9.32
N SER A 149 -2.42 21.56 10.34
CA SER A 149 -2.32 23.03 10.20
C SER A 149 -1.00 23.54 9.63
N GLU A 150 0.04 22.71 9.57
CA GLU A 150 1.37 23.05 9.03
C GLU A 150 1.50 22.67 7.54
N LEU A 151 0.56 21.89 6.99
CA LEU A 151 0.57 21.52 5.59
C LEU A 151 0.17 22.71 4.72
N ALA A 152 1.04 23.08 3.77
CA ALA A 152 0.74 24.16 2.82
C ALA A 152 -0.45 23.82 1.90
N HIS A 153 -0.56 22.55 1.50
CA HIS A 153 -1.60 22.06 0.58
C HIS A 153 -2.19 20.72 1.06
N PRO A 154 -3.01 20.70 2.12
CA PRO A 154 -3.49 19.46 2.73
C PRO A 154 -4.32 18.59 1.78
N SER A 155 -5.04 19.19 0.83
CA SER A 155 -5.87 18.45 -0.14
C SER A 155 -5.08 17.77 -1.26
N THR A 156 -3.84 18.20 -1.52
CA THR A 156 -2.98 17.64 -2.59
C THR A 156 -1.76 16.93 -2.02
N THR A 157 -1.53 16.99 -0.70
CA THR A 157 -0.46 16.26 -0.04
C THR A 157 -0.88 14.80 0.12
N LEU A 158 -0.23 13.90 -0.60
CA LEU A 158 -0.46 12.47 -0.42
C LEU A 158 0.22 11.93 0.84
N THR A 159 -0.58 11.20 1.61
CA THR A 159 -0.22 10.63 2.92
C THR A 159 0.17 9.16 2.78
N PHE A 160 -0.57 8.40 1.97
CA PHE A 160 -0.32 6.99 1.68
C PHE A 160 -0.32 6.72 0.19
N ALA A 161 0.55 5.81 -0.24
CA ALA A 161 0.59 5.25 -1.59
C ALA A 161 0.67 3.72 -1.51
N SER A 162 0.25 3.02 -2.55
CA SER A 162 0.66 1.62 -2.72
C SER A 162 2.18 1.57 -2.91
N SER A 163 2.89 0.83 -2.06
CA SER A 163 4.36 0.78 -2.08
C SER A 163 4.86 -0.47 -1.38
N ASN A 164 5.95 -1.06 -1.91
CA ASN A 164 6.70 -2.13 -1.25
C ASN A 164 7.73 -1.58 -0.25
N TYR A 165 7.74 -0.27 -0.07
CA TYR A 165 8.62 0.46 0.80
C TYR A 165 7.80 1.36 1.73
N TYR A 166 7.84 1.06 3.02
CA TYR A 166 7.03 1.76 4.03
C TYR A 166 7.40 3.24 4.17
N ALA A 167 8.65 3.61 3.86
CA ALA A 167 9.21 4.95 4.01
C ALA A 167 9.46 5.61 2.65
N ALA A 168 8.40 5.88 1.87
CA ALA A 168 8.57 6.61 0.63
C ALA A 168 9.13 8.02 0.95
N ARG A 169 10.38 8.29 0.55
CA ARG A 169 11.02 9.60 0.71
C ARG A 169 10.37 10.55 -0.29
N TRP A 170 9.39 11.31 0.18
CA TRP A 170 8.73 12.34 -0.59
C TRP A 170 9.23 13.71 -0.13
N GLU A 171 10.07 14.31 -0.97
CA GLU A 171 10.65 15.62 -0.76
C GLU A 171 10.09 16.57 -1.82
N GLY A 172 8.91 17.11 -1.54
CA GLY A 172 8.25 18.06 -2.44
C GLY A 172 6.80 17.73 -2.65
N GLY A 173 5.90 18.26 -1.81
CA GLY A 173 4.48 18.38 -2.15
C GLY A 173 4.22 19.37 -3.30
N ASP A 174 5.12 19.47 -4.28
CA ASP A 174 5.15 20.43 -5.39
C ASP A 174 4.61 19.86 -6.72
N GLY A 175 3.96 18.68 -6.68
CA GLY A 175 3.28 18.13 -7.85
C GLY A 175 4.21 17.46 -8.87
N GLN A 176 5.32 16.88 -8.43
CA GLN A 176 6.07 15.94 -9.26
C GLN A 176 5.41 14.55 -9.22
N ASP A 177 5.05 14.05 -10.39
CA ASP A 177 4.63 12.66 -10.60
C ASP A 177 5.84 11.75 -10.39
N TYR A 178 5.74 10.84 -9.42
CA TYR A 178 6.72 9.77 -9.27
C TYR A 178 6.18 8.53 -9.96
N ASP A 179 6.85 8.15 -11.06
CA ASP A 179 6.58 6.95 -11.83
C ASP A 179 6.97 5.71 -11.02
N PHE A 180 6.06 5.28 -10.15
CA PHE A 180 6.19 4.02 -9.43
C PHE A 180 5.47 2.93 -10.23
N GLY A 181 6.27 1.96 -10.68
CA GLY A 181 5.85 0.86 -11.55
C GLY A 181 4.50 0.24 -11.19
N PHE A 182 3.54 0.58 -12.04
CA PHE A 182 2.29 -0.12 -12.40
C PHE A 182 1.09 0.05 -11.46
N VAL A 183 0.21 1.01 -11.79
CA VAL A 183 -1.02 0.77 -12.61
C VAL A 183 -1.44 2.05 -13.35
N ASP A 184 -1.33 2.02 -14.67
CA ASP A 184 -2.06 2.87 -15.64
C ASP A 184 -3.24 2.04 -16.18
N PRO A 185 -4.52 2.45 -15.99
CA PRO A 185 -5.62 2.00 -16.81
C PRO A 185 -5.83 2.97 -17.98
N ILE A 186 -5.10 2.69 -19.06
CA ILE A 186 -5.30 3.15 -20.43
C ILE A 186 -5.49 4.66 -20.57
N GLY A 187 -4.36 5.31 -20.81
CA GLY A 187 -4.25 6.21 -21.95
C GLY A 187 -4.02 7.66 -21.57
N SER A 188 -2.77 8.08 -21.66
CA SER A 188 -2.33 8.97 -22.74
C SER A 188 -0.91 9.43 -22.48
N ARG A 189 0.01 9.07 -23.37
CA ARG A 189 1.11 10.00 -23.70
C ARG A 189 0.51 11.22 -24.41
N PRO A 190 1.10 12.40 -24.24
CA PRO A 190 1.93 12.88 -25.35
C PRO A 190 3.22 13.60 -24.93
N ASN A 191 4.23 13.38 -25.79
CA ASN A 191 5.52 14.06 -26.00
C ASN A 191 6.55 14.11 -24.88
#